data_AF-A0A1F6MRA5-F1
#
_entry.id   AF-A0A1F6MRA5-F1
#
_cell.length_a   1.000
_cell.length_b   1.000
_cell.length_c   1.000
_cell.angle_alpha   90.00
_cell.angle_beta   90.00
_cell.angle_gamma   90.00
#
_symmetry.space_group_name_H-M   'P 1'
#
loop_
_entity.id
_entity.type
_entity.pdbx_description
1 polymer ?
#
loop_
_entity_poly.entity_id
_entity_poly.type
_entity_poly.pdbx_seq_one_letter_code
_entity_poly.pdbx_strand_id
1 'polypeptide(L)'
;MENQDTQKIIKILEEHGKKFDEHEELLHFICETIGTTMVAKEDLKAFATKEDLKAFATKEDLKAFATKEDLKAFATKEDLKNGFREVDNQLSAIRVELFGMRKELEDIKLSLKKLEDKTQEDDDAMIFEIEKLKQRVTVLERALVLAKQMQPA
;
A
#
# COMPACT_ATOMS: atom_id res chain seq x y z
N MET A 1 89.68 -62.65 -48.68
CA MET A 1 88.63 -62.01 -49.52
C MET A 1 87.39 -61.97 -48.67
N GLU A 2 87.01 -60.79 -48.17
CA GLU A 2 85.70 -60.66 -47.52
C GLU A 2 84.61 -61.00 -48.54
N ASN A 3 83.68 -61.86 -48.14
CA ASN A 3 82.57 -62.27 -48.98
C ASN A 3 81.65 -61.06 -49.23
N GLN A 4 81.23 -60.85 -50.49
CA GLN A 4 80.32 -59.77 -50.90
C GLN A 4 79.04 -59.68 -50.04
N ASP A 5 78.60 -60.81 -49.48
CA ASP A 5 77.43 -60.84 -48.61
C ASP A 5 77.65 -60.09 -47.30
N THR A 6 78.86 -60.15 -46.72
CA THR A 6 79.21 -59.44 -45.48
C THR A 6 79.20 -57.92 -45.68
N GLN A 7 79.72 -57.43 -46.81
CA GLN A 7 79.72 -56.00 -47.12
C GLN A 7 78.31 -55.44 -47.38
N LYS A 8 77.42 -56.24 -47.98
CA LYS A 8 76.00 -55.86 -48.13
C LYS A 8 75.31 -55.72 -46.78
N ILE A 9 75.56 -56.65 -45.84
CA ILE A 9 74.97 -56.59 -44.50
C ILE A 9 75.45 -55.35 -43.73
N ILE A 10 76.74 -55.01 -43.80
CA ILE A 10 77.29 -53.81 -43.15
C ILE A 10 76.62 -52.54 -43.68
N LYS A 11 76.51 -52.40 -45.01
CA LYS A 11 75.86 -51.24 -45.63
C LYS A 11 74.39 -51.11 -45.21
N ILE A 12 73.66 -52.22 -45.14
CA ILE A 12 72.28 -52.24 -44.66
C ILE A 12 72.19 -51.78 -43.20
N LEU A 13 73.11 -52.22 -42.33
CA LEU A 13 73.13 -51.81 -40.92
C LEU A 13 73.46 -50.32 -40.76
N GLU A 14 74.41 -49.79 -41.55
CA GLU A 14 74.73 -48.36 -41.56
C GLU A 14 73.55 -47.50 -42.03
N GLU A 15 72.81 -47.96 -43.06
CA GLU A 15 71.60 -47.29 -43.54
C GLU A 15 70.46 -47.34 -42.52
N HIS A 16 70.30 -48.45 -41.79
CA HIS A 16 69.30 -48.54 -40.71
C HIS A 16 69.69 -47.68 -39.50
N GLY A 17 70.97 -47.61 -39.14
CA GLY A 17 71.48 -46.74 -38.08
C GLY A 17 71.17 -45.27 -38.35
N LYS A 18 71.48 -44.78 -39.56
CA LYS A 18 71.16 -43.40 -39.96
C LYS A 18 69.67 -43.08 -39.91
N LYS A 19 68.82 -44.00 -40.36
CA LYS A 19 67.36 -43.83 -40.26
C LYS A 19 66.88 -43.75 -38.81
N PHE A 20 67.51 -44.51 -37.91
CA PHE A 20 67.16 -44.46 -36.49
C PHE A 20 67.49 -43.09 -35.88
N ASP A 21 68.68 -42.55 -36.19
CA ASP A 21 69.10 -41.22 -35.71
C ASP A 21 68.16 -40.11 -36.24
N GLU A 22 67.79 -40.17 -37.53
CA GLU A 22 66.83 -39.23 -38.13
C GLU A 22 65.44 -39.31 -37.47
N HIS A 23 64.99 -40.51 -37.08
CA HIS A 23 63.73 -40.68 -36.36
C HIS A 23 63.79 -40.12 -34.93
N GLU A 24 64.94 -40.23 -34.25
CA GLU A 24 65.12 -39.67 -32.90
C GLU A 24 65.12 -38.13 -32.93
N GLU A 25 65.80 -37.53 -33.91
CA GLU A 25 65.76 -36.07 -34.12
C GLU A 25 64.34 -35.59 -34.46
N LEU A 26 63.62 -36.32 -35.31
CA LEU A 26 62.23 -36.00 -35.64
C LEU A 26 61.32 -36.11 -34.41
N LEU A 27 61.54 -37.10 -33.54
CA LEU A 27 60.77 -37.27 -32.31
C LEU A 27 61.00 -36.10 -31.34
N HIS A 28 62.25 -35.67 -31.15
CA HIS A 28 62.57 -34.51 -30.33
C HIS A 28 61.90 -33.24 -30.86
N PHE A 29 62.00 -32.99 -32.17
CA PHE A 29 61.40 -31.83 -32.82
C PHE A 29 59.87 -31.81 -32.68
N ILE A 30 59.22 -32.98 -32.84
CA ILE A 30 57.77 -33.12 -32.65
C ILE A 30 57.39 -32.84 -31.20
N CYS A 31 58.12 -33.39 -30.22
CA CYS A 31 57.84 -33.15 -28.80
C CYS A 31 57.95 -31.67 -28.42
N GLU A 32 58.98 -30.96 -28.89
CA GLU A 32 59.16 -29.53 -28.64
C GLU A 32 58.06 -28.68 -29.31
N THR A 33 57.71 -29.02 -30.56
CA THR A 33 56.68 -28.31 -31.32
C THR A 33 55.28 -28.54 -30.73
N ILE A 34 54.94 -29.77 -30.36
CA ILE A 34 53.63 -30.08 -29.75
C ILE A 34 53.53 -29.46 -28.36
N GLY A 35 54.61 -29.53 -27.55
CA GLY A 35 54.62 -28.94 -26.21
C GLY A 35 54.40 -27.43 -26.22
N THR A 36 54.96 -26.73 -27.20
CA THR A 36 54.80 -25.28 -27.35
C THR A 36 53.47 -24.89 -27.99
N THR A 37 52.96 -25.65 -28.96
CA THR A 37 51.69 -25.36 -29.65
C THR A 37 50.46 -25.71 -28.82
N MET A 38 50.47 -26.80 -28.04
CA MET A 38 49.32 -27.19 -27.20
C MET A 38 49.24 -26.41 -25.88
N VAL A 39 50.33 -25.77 -25.46
CA VAL A 39 50.41 -24.97 -24.24
C VAL A 39 50.93 -23.57 -24.57
N ALA A 40 50.36 -22.93 -25.59
CA ALA A 40 50.54 -21.50 -25.77
C ALA A 40 49.89 -20.83 -24.55
N LYS A 41 50.71 -20.41 -23.58
CA LYS A 41 50.29 -19.63 -22.38
C LYS A 41 49.40 -18.43 -22.74
N GLU A 42 49.44 -17.98 -23.98
CA GLU A 42 48.64 -16.92 -24.55
C GLU A 42 47.16 -17.29 -24.67
N ASP A 43 46.82 -18.54 -24.98
CA ASP A 43 45.41 -19.00 -25.07
C ASP A 43 44.71 -19.00 -23.70
N LEU A 44 45.47 -19.17 -22.61
CA LEU A 44 44.94 -19.08 -21.24
C LEU A 44 44.69 -17.63 -20.80
N LYS A 45 45.32 -16.63 -21.43
CA LYS A 45 45.10 -15.21 -21.10
C LYS A 45 43.76 -14.67 -21.61
N ALA A 46 43.10 -15.39 -22.52
CA ALA A 46 41.77 -15.05 -23.01
C ALA A 46 40.64 -15.44 -22.03
N PHE A 47 40.94 -16.22 -20.98
CA PHE A 47 39.96 -16.56 -19.95
C PHE A 47 39.87 -15.47 -18.88
N ALA A 48 38.64 -15.22 -18.41
CA ALA A 48 38.40 -14.33 -17.29
C ALA A 48 39.19 -14.79 -16.04
N THR A 49 39.92 -13.84 -15.47
CA THR A 49 40.69 -13.99 -14.24
C THR A 49 39.82 -13.69 -13.01
N LYS A 50 40.33 -14.02 -11.82
CA LYS A 50 39.63 -13.68 -10.57
C LYS A 50 39.50 -12.17 -10.38
N GLU A 51 40.45 -11.40 -10.89
CA GLU A 51 40.43 -9.93 -10.91
C GLU A 51 39.25 -9.40 -11.73
N ASP A 52 38.94 -10.02 -12.88
CA ASP A 52 37.81 -9.63 -13.74
C ASP A 52 36.46 -9.80 -13.03
N LEU A 53 36.38 -10.72 -12.06
CA LEU A 53 35.17 -10.95 -11.26
C LEU A 53 34.98 -9.94 -10.13
N LYS A 54 36.02 -9.19 -9.71
CA LYS A 54 35.92 -8.19 -8.63
C LYS A 54 35.06 -6.99 -8.99
N ALA A 55 34.86 -6.73 -10.29
CA ALA A 55 33.99 -5.66 -10.77
C ALA A 55 32.50 -6.00 -10.68
N PHE A 56 32.13 -7.25 -10.40
CA PHE A 56 30.74 -7.67 -10.26
C PHE A 56 30.25 -7.52 -8.82
N ALA A 57 28.97 -7.14 -8.68
CA ALA A 57 28.31 -7.10 -7.39
C ALA A 57 28.32 -8.48 -6.72
N THR A 58 28.70 -8.51 -5.45
CA THR A 58 28.70 -9.68 -4.60
C THR A 58 27.34 -9.84 -3.91
N LYS A 59 27.13 -11.00 -3.27
CA LYS A 59 25.93 -11.22 -2.46
C LYS A 59 25.80 -10.24 -1.30
N GLU A 60 26.91 -9.71 -0.81
CA GLU A 60 26.90 -8.80 0.34
C GLU A 60 26.46 -7.39 -0.06
N ASP A 61 26.76 -6.98 -1.29
CA ASP A 61 26.28 -5.73 -1.88
C ASP A 61 24.75 -5.72 -2.00
N LEU A 62 24.11 -6.90 -2.13
CA LEU A 62 22.65 -7.02 -2.22
C LEU A 62 21.95 -6.91 -0.85
N LYS A 63 22.67 -7.06 0.28
CA LYS A 63 22.07 -6.97 1.63
C LYS A 63 21.63 -5.56 2.01
N ALA A 64 22.17 -4.53 1.35
CA ALA A 64 21.81 -3.13 1.59
C ALA A 64 20.46 -2.74 0.94
N PHE A 65 19.90 -3.59 0.07
CA PHE A 65 18.62 -3.31 -0.58
C PHE A 65 17.45 -3.76 0.29
N ALA A 66 16.35 -2.98 0.23
CA ALA A 66 15.10 -3.33 0.89
C ALA A 66 14.59 -4.70 0.43
N THR A 67 14.16 -5.49 1.39
CA THR A 67 13.62 -6.84 1.23
C THR A 67 12.10 -6.82 1.28
N LYS A 68 11.49 -7.97 0.99
CA LYS A 68 10.03 -8.13 1.13
C LYS A 68 9.56 -7.97 2.59
N GLU A 69 10.42 -8.25 3.57
CA GLU A 69 10.08 -8.08 4.99
C GLU A 69 9.95 -6.60 5.35
N ASP A 70 10.81 -5.73 4.79
CA ASP A 70 10.74 -4.28 5.00
C ASP A 70 9.42 -3.68 4.49
N LEU A 71 8.78 -4.33 3.51
CA LEU A 71 7.49 -3.90 2.96
C LEU A 71 6.28 -4.31 3.81
N LYS A 72 6.41 -5.27 4.75
CA LYS A 72 5.28 -5.74 5.58
C LYS A 72 4.78 -4.70 6.58
N ALA A 73 5.61 -3.70 6.90
CA ALA A 73 5.21 -2.61 7.79
C ALA A 73 4.21 -1.62 7.13
N PHE A 74 4.06 -1.67 5.81
CA PHE A 74 3.17 -0.77 5.08
C PHE A 74 1.76 -1.34 4.98
N ALA A 75 0.75 -0.46 5.10
CA ALA A 75 -0.63 -0.82 4.88
C ALA A 75 -0.83 -1.39 3.47
N THR A 76 -1.55 -2.51 3.39
CA THR A 76 -1.91 -3.15 2.14
C THR A 76 -3.17 -2.53 1.56
N LYS A 77 -3.45 -2.86 0.29
CA LYS A 77 -4.72 -2.48 -0.35
C LYS A 77 -5.94 -3.05 0.40
N GLU A 78 -5.79 -4.20 1.04
CA GLU A 78 -6.87 -4.84 1.78
C GLU A 78 -7.14 -4.12 3.10
N ASP A 79 -6.08 -3.67 3.79
CA ASP A 79 -6.22 -2.86 5.01
C ASP A 79 -7.01 -1.58 4.73
N LEU A 80 -6.70 -0.91 3.61
CA LEU A 80 -7.43 0.29 3.19
C LEU A 80 -8.89 -0.01 2.85
N LYS A 81 -9.18 -1.11 2.13
CA LYS A 81 -10.58 -1.50 1.84
C LYS A 81 -11.36 -1.79 3.12
N ASN A 82 -10.74 -2.45 4.08
CA ASN A 82 -11.36 -2.73 5.37
C ASN A 82 -11.64 -1.43 6.13
N GLY A 83 -10.69 -0.50 6.15
CA GLY A 83 -10.89 0.84 6.72
C GLY A 83 -12.03 1.61 6.05
N PHE A 84 -12.10 1.62 4.72
CA PHE A 84 -13.19 2.27 3.99
C PHE A 84 -14.55 1.64 4.28
N ARG A 85 -14.62 0.31 4.36
CA ARG A 85 -15.86 -0.39 4.68
C ARG A 85 -16.35 -0.07 6.09
N GLU A 86 -15.44 0.03 7.05
CA GLU A 86 -15.78 0.43 8.42
C GLU A 86 -16.36 1.85 8.46
N VAL A 87 -15.70 2.79 7.77
CA VAL A 87 -16.19 4.17 7.64
C VAL A 87 -17.56 4.22 6.95
N ASP A 88 -17.77 3.44 5.88
CA ASP A 88 -19.06 3.39 5.16
C ASP A 88 -20.20 2.83 6.02
N ASN A 89 -19.92 1.80 6.82
CA ASN A 89 -20.87 1.25 7.78
C ASN A 89 -21.26 2.29 8.85
N GLN A 90 -20.26 2.97 9.42
CA GLN A 90 -20.49 4.02 10.41
C GLN A 90 -21.30 5.18 9.81
N LEU A 91 -20.96 5.61 8.59
CA LEU A 91 -21.68 6.68 7.89
C LEU A 91 -23.14 6.28 7.59
N SER A 92 -23.37 5.02 7.24
CA SER A 92 -24.71 4.48 6.99
C SER A 92 -25.56 4.45 8.27
N ALA A 93 -24.98 4.04 9.41
CA ALA A 93 -25.66 4.07 10.70
C ALA A 93 -26.05 5.51 11.10
N ILE A 94 -25.09 6.44 11.04
CA ILE A 94 -25.33 7.87 11.33
C ILE A 94 -26.43 8.44 10.44
N ARG A 95 -26.48 8.07 9.15
CA ARG A 95 -27.52 8.53 8.22
C ARG A 95 -28.92 8.12 8.67
N VAL A 96 -29.09 6.88 9.13
CA VAL A 96 -30.38 6.35 9.60
C VAL A 96 -30.81 7.07 10.88
N GLU A 97 -29.89 7.25 11.83
CA GLU A 97 -30.16 7.96 13.08
C GLU A 97 -30.56 9.42 12.83
N LEU A 98 -29.82 10.15 11.99
CA LEU A 98 -30.16 11.53 11.61
C LEU A 98 -31.53 11.65 10.94
N PHE A 99 -31.93 10.64 10.17
CA PHE A 99 -33.25 10.61 9.57
C PHE A 99 -34.36 10.40 10.62
N GLY A 100 -34.12 9.52 11.60
CA GLY A 100 -35.00 9.33 12.75
C GLY A 100 -35.16 10.61 13.56
N MET A 101 -34.04 11.21 13.97
CA MET A 101 -34.03 12.48 14.71
C MET A 101 -34.74 13.61 13.97
N ARG A 102 -34.61 13.68 12.64
CA ARG A 102 -35.32 14.69 11.84
C ARG A 102 -36.84 14.53 11.93
N LYS A 103 -37.35 13.30 11.90
CA LYS A 103 -38.78 13.03 12.04
C LYS A 103 -39.29 13.42 13.41
N GLU A 104 -38.59 13.02 14.46
CA GLU A 104 -38.92 13.38 15.84
C GLU A 104 -38.94 14.90 16.02
N LEU A 105 -37.96 15.61 15.45
CA LEU A 105 -37.93 17.07 15.48
C LEU A 105 -39.15 17.70 14.78
N GLU A 106 -39.63 17.10 13.69
CA GLU A 106 -40.82 17.58 12.99
C GLU A 106 -42.10 17.34 13.82
N ASP A 107 -42.23 16.18 14.45
CA ASP A 107 -43.35 15.87 15.35
C ASP A 107 -43.37 16.80 16.57
N ILE A 108 -42.19 17.12 17.13
CA ILE A 108 -42.05 18.09 18.21
C ILE A 108 -42.49 19.49 17.75
N LYS A 109 -42.05 19.94 16.57
CA LYS A 109 -42.48 21.25 16.03
C LYS A 109 -43.99 21.33 15.85
N LEU A 110 -44.62 20.28 15.34
CA LEU A 110 -46.06 20.21 15.19
C LEU A 110 -46.78 20.28 16.54
N SER A 111 -46.24 19.59 17.55
CA SER A 111 -46.80 19.60 18.90
C SER A 111 -46.64 20.97 19.57
N LEU A 112 -45.51 21.64 19.37
CA LEU A 112 -45.26 22.99 19.86
C LEU A 112 -46.24 23.99 19.24
N LYS A 113 -46.44 23.93 17.92
CA LYS A 113 -47.41 24.80 17.24
C LYS A 113 -48.83 24.64 17.79
N LYS A 114 -49.27 23.40 18.04
CA LYS A 114 -50.59 23.14 18.64
C LYS A 114 -50.72 23.73 20.04
N LEU A 115 -49.64 23.71 20.84
CA LEU A 115 -49.63 24.32 22.16
C LEU A 115 -49.67 25.85 22.08
N GLU A 116 -48.95 26.45 21.15
CA GLU A 116 -48.99 27.89 20.88
C GLU A 116 -50.40 28.34 20.47
N ASP A 117 -51.02 27.64 19.52
CA ASP A 117 -52.38 27.92 19.06
C ASP A 117 -53.39 27.82 20.23
N LYS A 118 -53.30 26.76 21.04
CA LYS A 118 -54.18 26.59 22.20
C LYS A 118 -53.96 27.67 23.27
N THR A 119 -52.73 28.07 23.52
CA THR A 119 -52.42 29.12 24.51
C THR A 119 -53.01 30.46 24.06
N GLN A 120 -52.93 30.76 22.75
CA GLN A 120 -53.54 31.96 22.19
C GLN A 120 -55.08 31.93 22.32
N GLU A 121 -55.72 30.78 22.06
CA GLU A 121 -57.16 30.61 22.23
C GLU A 121 -57.59 30.80 23.70
N ASP A 122 -56.84 30.22 24.64
CA ASP A 122 -57.08 30.35 26.08
C ASP A 122 -56.89 31.82 26.53
N ASP A 123 -55.88 32.52 26.03
CA ASP A 123 -55.63 33.94 26.29
C ASP A 123 -56.77 34.83 25.75
N ASP A 124 -57.21 34.60 24.50
CA ASP A 124 -58.32 35.33 23.88
C ASP A 124 -59.63 35.14 24.65
N ALA A 125 -59.90 33.90 25.10
CA ALA A 125 -61.06 33.59 25.93
C ALA A 125 -61.00 34.31 27.29
N MET A 126 -59.83 34.32 27.93
CA MET A 126 -59.64 35.01 29.20
C MET A 126 -59.83 36.53 29.05
N ILE A 127 -59.27 37.14 28.00
CA ILE A 127 -59.47 38.57 27.70
C ILE A 127 -60.96 38.88 27.56
N PHE A 128 -61.71 38.03 26.86
CA PHE A 128 -63.16 38.20 26.69
C PHE A 128 -63.93 38.14 28.01
N GLU A 129 -63.60 37.19 28.89
CA GLU A 129 -64.22 37.10 30.23
C GLU A 129 -63.87 38.30 31.11
N ILE A 130 -62.61 38.76 31.08
CA ILE A 130 -62.16 39.95 31.80
C ILE A 130 -62.96 41.17 31.34
N GLU A 131 -63.19 41.35 30.04
CA GLU A 131 -63.98 42.48 29.53
C GLU A 131 -65.44 42.42 29.99
N LYS A 132 -66.07 41.23 30.01
CA LYS A 132 -67.41 41.07 30.59
C LYS A 132 -67.44 41.43 32.07
N LEU A 133 -66.43 41.03 32.85
CA LEU A 133 -66.34 41.37 34.26
C LEU A 133 -66.14 42.87 34.46
N LYS A 134 -65.26 43.53 33.70
CA LYS A 134 -65.07 44.99 33.72
C LYS A 134 -66.38 45.74 33.47
N GLN A 135 -67.16 45.31 32.47
CA GLN A 135 -68.47 45.90 32.19
C GLN A 135 -69.43 45.76 33.37
N ARG A 136 -69.53 44.57 33.97
CA ARG A 136 -70.37 44.32 35.16
C ARG A 136 -69.94 45.17 36.34
N VAL A 137 -68.63 45.27 36.62
CA VAL A 137 -68.08 46.11 37.68
C VAL A 137 -68.45 47.58 37.47
N THR A 138 -68.32 48.08 36.23
CA THR A 138 -68.70 49.48 35.89
C THR A 138 -70.16 49.76 36.20
N VAL A 139 -71.06 48.83 35.88
CA VAL A 139 -72.50 48.95 36.18
C VAL A 139 -72.75 48.96 37.69
N LEU A 140 -72.10 48.06 38.43
CA LEU A 140 -72.23 47.97 39.89
C LEU A 140 -71.71 49.23 40.59
N GLU A 141 -70.57 49.76 40.16
CA GLU A 141 -69.99 51.01 40.69
C GLU A 141 -70.96 52.19 40.51
N ARG A 142 -71.58 52.33 39.33
CA ARG A 142 -72.61 53.35 39.07
C ARG A 142 -73.83 53.19 39.98
N ALA A 143 -74.33 51.96 40.13
CA ALA A 143 -75.48 51.68 40.99
C ALA A 143 -75.18 52.01 42.47
N LEU A 144 -73.97 51.70 42.94
CA LEU A 144 -73.54 52.01 44.30
C LEU A 144 -73.48 53.52 44.57
N VAL A 145 -72.99 54.31 43.60
CA VAL A 145 -72.97 55.78 43.69
C VAL A 145 -74.39 56.34 43.82
N LEU A 146 -75.32 55.88 42.99
CA LEU A 146 -76.73 56.29 43.04
C LEU A 146 -77.39 55.92 44.38
N ALA A 147 -77.17 54.70 44.86
CA ALA A 147 -77.73 54.25 46.13
C ALA A 147 -77.25 55.11 47.31
N LYS A 148 -75.97 55.51 47.33
CA LYS A 148 -75.42 56.42 48.35
C LYS A 148 -76.05 57.81 48.31
N GLN A 149 -76.40 58.32 47.13
CA GLN A 149 -77.09 59.62 46.99
C GLN A 149 -78.55 59.58 47.47
N MET A 150 -79.16 58.40 47.52
CA MET A 150 -80.56 58.21 47.92
C MET A 150 -80.75 57.88 49.42
N GLN A 151 -79.67 57.74 50.20
CA GLN A 151 -79.79 57.55 51.64
C GLN A 151 -80.18 58.88 52.32
N PRO A 152 -81.25 58.92 53.13
CA PRO A 152 -81.63 60.12 53.88
C PRO A 152 -80.55 60.47 54.92
N ALA A 153 -80.30 61.78 55.09
CA ALA A 153 -79.31 62.35 56.02
C ALA A 153 -79.61 62.02 57.49
#